data_AF-A0A3C0XZI0-F1
#
_entry.id   AF-A0A3C0XZI0-F1
#
_cell.length_a   1.000
_cell.length_b   1.000
_cell.length_c   1.000
_cell.angle_alpha   90.00
_cell.angle_beta   90.00
_cell.angle_gamma   90.00
#
_symmetry.space_group_name_H-M   'P 1'
#
loop_
_entity.id
_entity.type
_entity.pdbx_description
1 polymer ?
#
loop_
_entity_poly.entity_id
_entity_poly.type
_entity_poly.pdbx_seq_one_letter_code
_entity_poly.pdbx_strand_id
1 'polypeptide(L)'
;MKHRFKTLGFRIIVLVMSFSATIAVFVALISYYIAIQHLRENQRQSAYINLQLIGSEIYTDMTYALSFANWLMLDPDVEDYLTHIGQYSEEDVIKARKLSMDLWKHLNDEYRLSSSHEIINRFVVSDEDGSHFIHIGRITDSVINDIPSQIMESEGFREMSGSGNPSLSGFEVSPVTRVSGNEIIPMIRSVKSSKAPVVIGWVY
;
A
#
# COMPACT_ATOMS: atom_id res chain seq x y z
N MET A 1 -41.96 39.05 -55.32
CA MET A 1 -40.62 38.55 -54.90
C MET A 1 -39.98 37.49 -55.82
N LYS A 2 -40.59 37.07 -56.94
CA LYS A 2 -40.05 35.98 -57.82
C LYS A 2 -39.07 36.42 -58.93
N HIS A 3 -38.89 37.71 -59.20
CA HIS A 3 -38.15 38.18 -60.40
C HIS A 3 -36.66 38.53 -60.18
N ARG A 4 -36.15 38.51 -58.94
CA ARG A 4 -34.73 38.81 -58.64
C ARG A 4 -33.76 37.62 -58.86
N PHE A 5 -34.29 36.42 -59.13
CA PHE A 5 -33.52 35.19 -59.28
C PHE A 5 -33.01 34.91 -60.72
N LYS A 6 -33.23 35.83 -61.67
CA LYS A 6 -32.89 35.63 -63.10
C LYS A 6 -31.71 36.44 -63.60
N THR A 7 -31.03 37.22 -62.75
CA THR A 7 -29.85 38.01 -63.14
C THR A 7 -28.57 37.17 -63.03
N LEU A 8 -27.71 37.23 -64.06
CA LEU A 8 -26.46 36.46 -64.16
C LEU A 8 -25.55 36.66 -62.92
N GLY A 9 -25.51 37.87 -62.36
CA GLY A 9 -24.76 38.18 -61.14
C GLY A 9 -25.25 37.44 -59.89
N PHE A 10 -26.55 37.20 -59.75
CA PHE A 10 -27.09 36.43 -58.62
C PHE A 10 -26.63 34.96 -58.67
N ARG A 11 -26.55 34.36 -59.86
CA ARG A 11 -26.04 33.00 -60.03
C ARG A 11 -24.56 32.86 -59.66
N ILE A 12 -23.74 33.85 -60.05
CA ILE A 12 -22.30 33.87 -59.70
C ILE A 12 -22.11 33.99 -58.19
N ILE A 13 -22.86 34.90 -57.54
CA ILE A 13 -22.80 35.08 -56.08
C ILE A 13 -23.18 33.79 -55.34
N VAL A 14 -24.28 33.13 -55.73
CA VAL A 14 -24.69 31.86 -55.11
C VAL A 14 -23.64 30.76 -55.30
N LEU A 15 -22.99 30.70 -56.46
CA LEU A 15 -21.93 29.71 -56.74
C LEU A 15 -20.68 29.94 -55.88
N VAL A 16 -20.22 31.18 -55.76
CA VAL A 16 -19.08 31.53 -54.89
C VAL A 16 -19.41 31.27 -53.42
N MET A 17 -20.63 31.58 -52.98
CA MET A 17 -21.08 31.36 -51.61
C MET A 17 -21.18 29.86 -51.28
N SER A 18 -21.69 29.04 -52.21
CA SER A 18 -21.74 27.59 -52.07
C SER A 18 -20.35 26.95 -52.05
N PHE A 19 -19.44 27.41 -52.91
CA PHE A 19 -18.06 26.92 -52.94
C PHE A 19 -17.31 27.27 -51.65
N SER A 20 -17.43 28.52 -51.19
CA SER A 20 -16.85 28.97 -49.91
C SER A 20 -17.41 28.17 -48.72
N ALA A 21 -18.72 27.96 -48.67
CA ALA A 21 -19.35 27.14 -47.64
C ALA A 21 -18.84 25.69 -47.66
N THR A 22 -18.63 25.11 -48.83
CA THR A 22 -18.11 23.74 -48.98
C THR A 22 -16.69 23.63 -48.42
N ILE A 23 -15.82 24.59 -48.73
CA ILE A 23 -14.46 24.64 -48.19
C ILE A 23 -14.50 24.79 -46.66
N ALA A 24 -15.34 25.69 -46.13
CA ALA A 24 -15.47 25.91 -44.71
C ALA A 24 -15.91 24.64 -43.95
N VAL A 25 -16.88 23.89 -44.49
CA VAL A 25 -17.32 22.61 -43.93
C VAL A 25 -16.18 21.58 -43.97
N PHE A 26 -15.43 21.52 -45.07
CA PHE A 26 -14.31 20.59 -45.21
C PHE A 26 -13.21 20.87 -44.16
N VAL A 27 -12.85 22.14 -43.99
CA VAL A 27 -11.90 22.58 -42.96
C VAL A 27 -12.42 22.29 -41.56
N ALA A 28 -13.70 22.54 -41.29
CA ALA A 28 -14.32 22.23 -40.00
C ALA A 28 -14.29 20.73 -39.68
N LEU A 29 -14.56 19.86 -40.66
CA LEU A 29 -14.51 18.40 -40.49
C LEU A 29 -13.10 17.90 -40.17
N ILE A 30 -12.10 18.36 -40.92
CA ILE A 30 -10.69 18.00 -40.67
C ILE A 30 -10.27 18.49 -39.29
N SER A 31 -10.61 19.73 -38.94
CA SER A 31 -10.26 20.33 -37.64
C SER A 31 -10.93 19.56 -36.50
N TYR A 32 -12.19 19.18 -36.67
CA TYR A 32 -12.91 18.34 -35.70
C TYR A 32 -12.25 16.96 -35.53
N TYR A 33 -11.86 16.31 -36.63
CA TYR A 33 -11.19 15.01 -36.59
C TYR A 33 -9.83 15.07 -35.88
N ILE A 34 -9.03 16.08 -36.19
CA ILE A 34 -7.74 16.31 -35.53
C ILE A 34 -7.94 16.62 -34.04
N ALA A 35 -8.91 17.48 -33.71
CA ALA A 35 -9.21 17.85 -32.33
C ALA A 35 -9.65 16.63 -31.49
N ILE A 36 -10.54 15.77 -32.01
CA ILE A 36 -10.99 14.58 -31.28
C ILE A 36 -9.84 13.57 -31.09
N GLN A 37 -8.95 13.44 -32.08
CA GLN A 37 -7.77 12.58 -31.96
C GLN A 37 -6.81 13.09 -30.87
N HIS A 38 -6.48 14.39 -30.87
CA HIS A 38 -5.64 14.98 -29.83
C HIS A 38 -6.28 14.89 -28.45
N LEU A 39 -7.60 15.07 -28.35
CA LEU A 39 -8.29 14.98 -27.08
C LEU A 39 -8.16 13.56 -26.48
N ARG A 40 -8.35 12.52 -27.31
CA ARG A 40 -8.18 11.13 -26.88
C ARG A 40 -6.76 10.81 -26.46
N GLU A 41 -5.77 11.29 -27.22
CA GLU A 41 -4.35 11.06 -26.91
C GLU A 41 -3.97 11.76 -25.59
N ASN A 42 -4.40 13.01 -25.40
CA ASN A 42 -4.17 13.76 -24.17
C ASN A 42 -4.82 13.09 -22.96
N GLN A 43 -6.03 12.56 -23.11
CA GLN A 43 -6.70 11.79 -22.05
C GLN A 43 -5.92 10.53 -21.69
N ARG A 44 -5.45 9.77 -22.68
CA ARG A 44 -4.65 8.57 -22.47
C ARG A 44 -3.32 8.89 -21.79
N GLN A 45 -2.62 9.93 -22.26
CA GLN A 45 -1.36 10.35 -21.68
C GLN A 45 -1.53 10.84 -20.24
N SER A 46 -2.58 11.61 -19.96
CA SER A 46 -2.90 12.07 -18.61
C SER A 46 -3.19 10.89 -17.68
N ALA A 47 -3.98 9.91 -18.16
CA ALA A 47 -4.25 8.69 -17.40
C ALA A 47 -2.96 7.90 -17.11
N TYR A 48 -2.06 7.78 -18.09
CA TYR A 48 -0.77 7.10 -17.91
C TYR A 48 0.10 7.80 -16.86
N ILE A 49 0.22 9.12 -16.92
CA ILE A 49 1.00 9.91 -15.95
C ILE A 49 0.42 9.75 -14.53
N ASN A 50 -0.90 9.82 -14.39
CA ASN A 50 -1.56 9.66 -13.10
C ASN A 50 -1.35 8.25 -12.53
N LEU A 51 -1.47 7.21 -13.35
CA LEU A 51 -1.20 5.83 -12.92
C LEU A 51 0.26 5.64 -12.52
N GLN A 52 1.20 6.26 -13.25
CA GLN A 52 2.61 6.22 -12.91
C GLN A 52 2.89 6.92 -11.58
N LEU A 53 2.25 8.07 -11.33
CA LEU A 53 2.39 8.80 -10.07
C LEU A 53 1.87 7.98 -8.90
N ILE A 54 0.62 7.48 -8.99
CA ILE A 54 0.01 6.64 -7.94
C ILE A 54 0.85 5.38 -7.72
N GLY A 55 1.32 4.74 -8.79
CA GLY A 55 2.19 3.56 -8.68
C GLY A 55 3.51 3.87 -7.97
N SER A 56 4.09 5.05 -8.19
CA SER A 56 5.29 5.50 -7.51
C SER A 56 5.06 5.77 -6.01
N GLU A 57 3.90 6.35 -5.66
CA GLU A 57 3.50 6.57 -4.26
C GLU A 57 3.32 5.24 -3.55
N ILE A 58 2.53 4.32 -4.11
CA ILE A 58 2.32 2.97 -3.56
C ILE A 58 3.66 2.24 -3.38
N TYR A 59 4.54 2.29 -4.38
CA TYR A 59 5.86 1.65 -4.28
C TYR A 59 6.71 2.23 -3.14
N THR A 60 6.66 3.55 -2.95
CA THR A 60 7.38 4.23 -1.88
C THR A 60 6.84 3.80 -0.52
N ASP A 61 5.52 3.78 -0.36
CA ASP A 61 4.85 3.36 0.87
C ASP A 61 5.17 1.90 1.24
N MET A 62 5.11 1.00 0.25
CA MET A 62 5.50 -0.40 0.42
C MET A 62 6.98 -0.54 0.81
N THR A 63 7.86 0.29 0.23
CA THR A 63 9.28 0.30 0.57
C THR A 63 9.50 0.75 2.02
N TYR A 64 8.74 1.72 2.51
CA TYR A 64 8.80 2.12 3.92
C TYR A 64 8.30 1.02 4.86
N ALA A 65 7.21 0.33 4.52
CA ALA A 65 6.72 -0.80 5.31
C ALA A 65 7.75 -1.94 5.36
N LEU A 66 8.32 -2.32 4.22
CA LEU A 66 9.36 -3.36 4.13
C LEU A 66 10.64 -2.98 4.88
N SER A 67 11.06 -1.72 4.79
CA SER A 67 12.25 -1.23 5.50
C SER A 67 12.04 -1.27 7.00
N PHE A 68 10.84 -0.92 7.48
CA PHE A 68 10.50 -1.01 8.89
C PHE A 68 10.45 -2.46 9.39
N ALA A 69 9.84 -3.38 8.63
CA ALA A 69 9.85 -4.80 8.96
C ALA A 69 11.28 -5.37 9.03
N ASN A 70 12.14 -5.00 8.08
CA ASN A 70 13.55 -5.40 8.10
C ASN A 70 14.30 -4.79 9.30
N TRP A 71 13.98 -3.55 9.69
CA TRP A 71 14.56 -2.94 10.88
C TRP A 71 14.16 -3.71 12.14
N LEU A 72 12.88 -4.05 12.32
CA LEU A 72 12.40 -4.88 13.43
C LEU A 72 13.14 -6.22 13.53
N MET A 73 13.44 -6.86 12.40
CA MET A 73 14.16 -8.13 12.37
C MET A 73 15.64 -8.02 12.76
N LEU A 74 16.24 -6.83 12.63
CA LEU A 74 17.66 -6.59 12.84
C LEU A 74 17.94 -5.78 14.11
N ASP A 75 16.88 -5.35 14.80
CA ASP A 75 16.97 -4.54 15.99
C ASP A 75 17.52 -5.37 17.18
N PRO A 76 18.62 -4.92 17.83
CA PRO A 76 19.22 -5.67 18.94
C PRO A 76 18.31 -5.83 20.16
N ASP A 77 17.43 -4.85 20.45
CA ASP A 77 16.51 -4.92 21.58
C ASP A 77 15.38 -5.93 21.30
N VAL A 78 14.96 -6.07 20.03
CA VAL A 78 14.07 -7.16 19.59
C VAL A 78 14.75 -8.52 19.77
N GLU A 79 16.00 -8.68 19.33
CA GLU A 79 16.73 -9.94 19.51
C GLU A 79 16.92 -10.27 21.01
N ASP A 80 17.29 -9.28 21.84
CA ASP A 80 17.47 -9.46 23.28
C ASP A 80 16.16 -9.87 23.97
N TYR A 81 15.05 -9.25 23.60
CA TYR A 81 13.72 -9.63 24.07
C TYR A 81 13.38 -11.07 23.70
N LEU A 82 13.42 -11.42 22.42
CA LEU A 82 13.02 -12.74 21.94
C LEU A 82 13.90 -13.87 22.51
N THR A 83 15.18 -13.59 22.77
CA THR A 83 16.11 -14.57 23.32
C THR A 83 15.87 -14.84 24.81
N HIS A 84 15.49 -13.82 25.59
CA HIS A 84 15.49 -13.92 27.05
C HIS A 84 14.10 -13.89 27.70
N ILE A 85 13.05 -13.49 26.98
CA ILE A 85 11.73 -13.29 27.57
C ILE A 85 11.15 -14.57 28.19
N GLY A 86 11.28 -15.71 27.51
CA GLY A 86 10.78 -17.00 28.01
C GLY A 86 11.44 -17.39 29.34
N GLN A 87 12.77 -17.31 29.42
CA GLN A 87 13.51 -17.60 30.64
C GLN A 87 13.13 -16.64 31.79
N TYR A 88 13.08 -15.33 31.52
CA TYR A 88 12.73 -14.37 32.57
C TYR A 88 11.28 -14.49 33.01
N SER A 89 10.37 -14.88 32.14
CA SER A 89 8.95 -15.09 32.49
C SER A 89 8.81 -16.18 33.56
N GLU A 90 9.64 -17.22 33.50
CA GLU A 90 9.65 -18.32 34.47
C GLU A 90 10.45 -18.01 35.75
N GLU A 91 11.61 -17.35 35.62
CA GLU A 91 12.54 -17.14 36.73
C GLU A 91 12.32 -15.82 37.49
N ASP A 92 11.99 -14.74 36.79
CA ASP A 92 11.87 -13.38 37.34
C ASP A 92 10.88 -12.53 36.54
N VAL A 93 9.60 -12.62 36.93
CA VAL A 93 8.47 -11.89 36.33
C VAL A 93 8.70 -10.37 36.30
N ILE A 94 9.40 -9.81 37.28
CA ILE A 94 9.67 -8.36 37.32
C ILE A 94 10.63 -7.98 36.19
N LYS A 95 11.68 -8.80 35.99
CA LYS A 95 12.64 -8.62 34.91
C LYS A 95 11.99 -8.82 33.54
N ALA A 96 11.14 -9.83 33.36
CA ALA A 96 10.38 -10.05 32.14
C ALA A 96 9.47 -8.87 31.79
N ARG A 97 8.74 -8.34 32.79
CA ARG A 97 7.87 -7.17 32.61
C ARG A 97 8.67 -5.93 32.24
N LYS A 98 9.81 -5.71 32.88
CA LYS A 98 10.70 -4.59 32.56
C LYS A 98 11.21 -4.69 31.13
N LEU A 99 11.73 -5.86 30.73
CA LEU A 99 12.22 -6.11 29.37
C LEU A 99 11.13 -5.86 28.31
N SER A 100 9.90 -6.35 28.56
CA SER A 100 8.75 -6.13 27.67
C SER A 100 8.39 -4.66 27.54
N MET A 101 8.43 -3.90 28.63
CA MET A 101 8.08 -2.48 28.63
C MET A 101 9.17 -1.61 28.01
N ASP A 102 10.43 -1.94 28.25
CA ASP A 102 11.58 -1.26 27.64
C ASP A 102 11.54 -1.46 26.11
N LEU A 103 11.31 -2.69 25.63
CA LEU A 103 11.14 -2.95 24.20
C LEU A 103 9.90 -2.25 23.64
N TRP A 104 8.74 -2.35 24.29
CA TRP A 104 7.52 -1.69 23.82
C TRP A 104 7.73 -0.19 23.64
N LYS A 105 8.43 0.45 24.60
CA LYS A 105 8.73 1.87 24.51
C LYS A 105 9.65 2.19 23.33
N HIS A 106 10.75 1.45 23.20
CA HIS A 106 11.69 1.59 22.08
C HIS A 106 10.98 1.49 20.73
N LEU A 107 10.23 0.41 20.53
CA LEU A 107 9.51 0.16 19.28
C LEU A 107 8.41 1.20 19.03
N ASN A 108 7.69 1.63 20.06
CA ASN A 108 6.62 2.62 19.92
C ASN A 108 7.18 4.01 19.60
N ASP A 109 8.31 4.39 20.20
CA ASP A 109 8.99 5.66 19.91
C ASP A 109 9.51 5.66 18.46
N GLU A 110 10.19 4.59 18.03
CA GLU A 110 10.70 4.49 16.65
C GLU A 110 9.55 4.44 15.62
N TYR A 111 8.50 3.68 15.93
CA TYR A 111 7.32 3.58 15.08
C TYR A 111 6.68 4.95 14.85
N ARG A 112 6.51 5.76 15.90
CA ARG A 112 5.88 7.08 15.82
C ARG A 112 6.74 8.14 15.15
N LEU A 113 8.07 7.96 15.16
CA LEU A 113 9.01 8.85 14.49
C LEU A 113 9.17 8.51 13.00
N SER A 114 8.84 7.28 12.61
CA SER A 114 8.91 6.81 11.22
C SER A 114 7.68 7.21 10.40
N SER A 115 7.89 7.50 9.10
CA SER A 115 6.81 7.63 8.11
C SER A 115 5.95 6.37 7.98
N SER A 116 6.46 5.21 8.44
CA SER A 116 5.72 3.95 8.46
C SER A 116 4.46 4.00 9.33
N HIS A 117 4.35 4.92 10.30
CA HIS A 117 3.16 5.09 11.14
C HIS A 117 1.90 5.45 10.35
N GLU A 118 2.04 6.07 9.17
CA GLU A 118 0.89 6.47 8.35
C GLU A 118 0.26 5.27 7.62
N ILE A 119 1.10 4.29 7.26
CA ILE A 119 0.77 3.18 6.36
C ILE A 119 0.56 1.87 7.11
N ILE A 120 1.39 1.60 8.13
CA ILE A 120 1.26 0.41 8.96
C ILE A 120 0.12 0.65 9.95
N ASN A 121 -0.84 -0.26 10.00
CA ASN A 121 -1.94 -0.15 10.97
C ASN A 121 -1.52 -0.67 12.36
N ARG A 122 -0.73 -1.73 12.36
CA ARG A 122 -0.16 -2.38 13.54
C ARG A 122 1.02 -3.26 13.14
N PHE A 123 1.81 -3.64 14.13
CA PHE A 123 2.77 -4.72 14.02
C PHE A 123 2.80 -5.54 15.31
N VAL A 124 3.25 -6.79 15.19
CA VAL A 124 3.42 -7.73 16.31
C VAL A 124 4.80 -8.32 16.23
N VAL A 125 5.51 -8.33 17.35
CA VAL A 125 6.77 -9.06 17.54
C VAL A 125 6.48 -10.18 18.52
N SER A 126 6.75 -11.42 18.14
CA SER A 126 6.43 -12.60 18.96
C SER A 126 7.57 -13.60 18.99
N ASP A 127 7.67 -14.35 20.08
CA ASP A 127 8.44 -15.59 20.14
C ASP A 127 7.85 -16.64 19.18
N GLU A 128 8.61 -17.72 18.94
CA GLU A 128 8.28 -18.75 17.94
C GLU A 128 6.88 -19.35 18.17
N ASP A 129 6.53 -19.60 19.43
CA ASP A 129 5.29 -20.26 19.84
C ASP A 129 4.10 -19.31 20.05
N GLY A 130 4.30 -17.99 19.96
CA GLY A 130 3.22 -17.03 20.23
C GLY A 130 2.93 -16.77 21.72
N SER A 131 3.74 -17.31 22.62
CA SER A 131 3.53 -17.24 24.07
C SER A 131 3.86 -15.86 24.64
N HIS A 132 4.84 -15.18 24.06
CA HIS A 132 5.27 -13.84 24.47
C HIS A 132 5.30 -12.93 23.25
N PHE A 133 4.60 -11.80 23.34
CA PHE A 133 4.51 -10.87 22.23
C PHE A 133 4.40 -9.42 22.67
N ILE A 134 4.85 -8.53 21.79
CA ILE A 134 4.63 -7.09 21.83
C ILE A 134 3.73 -6.72 20.66
N HIS A 135 2.63 -6.03 20.95
CA HIS A 135 1.71 -5.50 19.95
C HIS A 135 1.67 -3.98 20.03
N ILE A 136 1.88 -3.33 18.89
CA ILE A 136 1.75 -1.88 18.73
C ILE A 136 0.86 -1.63 17.53
N GLY A 137 -0.19 -0.83 17.73
CA GLY A 137 -1.15 -0.52 16.67
C GLY A 137 -1.95 0.72 17.00
N ARG A 138 -2.77 1.17 16.04
CA ARG A 138 -3.67 2.31 16.24
C ARG A 138 -4.79 1.96 17.24
N ILE A 139 -5.13 2.92 18.12
CA ILE A 139 -6.04 2.77 19.28
C ILE A 139 -7.47 2.38 18.86
N THR A 140 -7.84 2.56 17.59
CA THR A 140 -9.22 2.42 17.09
C THR A 140 -9.69 0.98 16.89
N ASP A 141 -8.79 0.01 16.94
CA ASP A 141 -9.15 -1.37 16.61
C ASP A 141 -9.47 -2.17 17.88
N SER A 142 -10.68 -2.73 17.95
CA SER A 142 -11.03 -3.68 19.01
C SER A 142 -10.19 -4.95 18.85
N VAL A 143 -9.18 -5.10 19.68
CA VAL A 143 -8.24 -6.23 19.63
C VAL A 143 -8.91 -7.49 20.18
N ILE A 144 -8.76 -8.61 19.47
CA ILE A 144 -9.21 -9.92 19.92
C ILE A 144 -8.24 -10.43 21.01
N ASN A 145 -8.73 -11.14 22.02
CA ASN A 145 -7.85 -11.87 22.94
C ASN A 145 -7.04 -12.91 22.15
N ASP A 146 -5.75 -13.04 22.45
CA ASP A 146 -4.84 -14.00 21.81
C ASP A 146 -4.50 -13.69 20.34
N ILE A 147 -3.81 -12.55 20.14
CA ILE A 147 -3.34 -12.06 18.84
C ILE A 147 -2.42 -13.06 18.11
N PRO A 148 -1.39 -13.65 18.77
CA PRO A 148 -0.44 -14.51 18.08
C PRO A 148 -1.09 -15.74 17.46
N SER A 149 -1.98 -16.42 18.20
CA SER A 149 -2.68 -17.60 17.70
C SER A 149 -3.51 -17.31 16.45
N GLN A 150 -4.22 -16.17 16.41
CA GLN A 150 -5.01 -15.78 15.24
C GLN A 150 -4.13 -15.50 14.01
N ILE A 151 -2.94 -14.92 14.21
CA ILE A 151 -1.98 -14.69 13.13
C ILE A 151 -1.38 -16.01 12.65
N MET A 152 -1.01 -16.91 13.56
CA MET A 152 -0.44 -18.21 13.23
C MET A 152 -1.44 -19.13 12.51
N GLU A 153 -2.73 -19.00 12.81
CA GLU A 153 -3.83 -19.69 12.13
C GLU A 153 -4.21 -19.07 10.79
N SER A 154 -3.70 -17.87 10.46
CA SER A 154 -4.08 -17.17 9.23
C SER A 154 -3.58 -17.90 7.98
N GLU A 155 -4.31 -17.72 6.88
CA GLU A 155 -3.84 -18.16 5.58
C GLU A 155 -2.50 -17.46 5.26
N GLY A 156 -1.56 -18.20 4.65
CA GLY A 156 -0.24 -17.67 4.29
C GLY A 156 0.79 -17.58 5.41
N PHE A 157 0.45 -17.75 6.71
CA PHE A 157 1.44 -17.61 7.80
C PHE A 157 2.66 -18.52 7.61
N ARG A 158 2.43 -19.80 7.31
CA ARG A 158 3.49 -20.79 7.10
C ARG A 158 4.35 -20.52 5.86
N GLU A 159 3.73 -19.98 4.82
CA GLU A 159 4.42 -19.66 3.57
C GLU A 159 5.31 -18.43 3.76
N MET A 160 4.75 -17.36 4.33
CA MET A 160 5.45 -16.10 4.56
C MET A 160 6.56 -16.25 5.60
N SER A 161 6.31 -16.95 6.72
CA SER A 161 7.33 -17.17 7.76
C SER A 161 8.48 -18.07 7.31
N GLY A 162 8.23 -19.05 6.44
CA GLY A 162 9.25 -19.94 5.89
C GLY A 162 10.02 -19.35 4.71
N SER A 163 9.47 -18.33 4.05
CA SER A 163 10.09 -17.68 2.89
C SER A 163 11.16 -16.68 3.32
N GLY A 164 12.37 -16.78 2.74
CA GLY A 164 13.45 -15.81 2.99
C GLY A 164 13.20 -14.41 2.41
N ASN A 165 12.20 -14.29 1.52
CA ASN A 165 11.80 -13.05 0.86
C ASN A 165 10.39 -12.67 1.29
N PRO A 166 10.08 -11.37 1.42
CA PRO A 166 8.73 -10.91 1.72
C PRO A 166 7.77 -11.35 0.60
N SER A 167 6.88 -12.29 0.90
CA SER A 167 5.74 -12.64 0.04
C SER A 167 4.56 -11.77 0.45
N LEU A 168 3.91 -11.13 -0.50
CA LEU A 168 2.70 -10.34 -0.29
C LEU A 168 1.55 -11.10 -0.94
N SER A 169 0.66 -11.66 -0.12
CA SER A 169 -0.49 -12.46 -0.57
C SER A 169 -1.62 -11.61 -1.16
N GLY A 170 -1.56 -10.28 -0.98
CA GLY A 170 -2.55 -9.33 -1.47
C GLY A 170 -3.34 -8.71 -0.32
N PHE A 171 -4.55 -8.24 -0.61
CA PHE A 171 -5.46 -7.73 0.41
C PHE A 171 -6.20 -8.89 1.08
N GLU A 172 -6.12 -8.94 2.41
CA GLU A 172 -6.77 -9.95 3.25
C GLU A 172 -7.53 -9.29 4.41
N VAL A 173 -8.56 -9.97 4.91
CA VAL A 173 -9.25 -9.53 6.12
C VAL A 173 -8.32 -9.70 7.31
N SER A 174 -8.14 -8.65 8.11
CA SER A 174 -7.28 -8.71 9.29
C SER A 174 -7.71 -9.83 10.26
N PRO A 175 -6.84 -10.79 10.60
CA PRO A 175 -7.18 -11.89 11.52
C PRO A 175 -7.40 -11.41 12.96
N VAL A 176 -6.99 -10.19 13.25
CA VAL A 176 -6.89 -9.61 14.60
C VAL A 176 -7.87 -8.45 14.82
N THR A 177 -8.81 -8.26 13.90
CA THR A 177 -9.82 -7.20 13.95
C THR A 177 -11.21 -7.78 13.68
N ARG A 178 -12.18 -7.46 14.55
CA ARG A 178 -13.59 -7.88 14.38
C ARG A 178 -14.40 -6.99 13.44
N VAL A 179 -13.85 -5.85 13.06
CA VAL A 179 -14.52 -4.88 12.18
C VAL A 179 -14.47 -5.42 10.75
N SER A 180 -15.63 -5.78 10.22
CA SER A 180 -15.80 -6.16 8.81
C SER A 180 -15.37 -5.01 7.90
N GLY A 181 -14.52 -5.29 6.92
CA GLY A 181 -14.09 -4.31 5.90
C GLY A 181 -12.71 -3.70 6.11
N ASN A 182 -11.98 -4.08 7.17
CA ASN A 182 -10.55 -3.74 7.30
C ASN A 182 -9.70 -4.77 6.54
N GLU A 183 -9.53 -4.50 5.25
CA GLU A 183 -8.54 -5.20 4.43
C GLU A 183 -7.14 -4.66 4.73
N ILE A 184 -6.19 -5.57 4.83
CA ILE A 184 -4.78 -5.29 5.10
C ILE A 184 -3.93 -6.07 4.11
N ILE A 185 -2.67 -5.67 3.96
CA ILE A 185 -1.66 -6.49 3.30
C ILE A 185 -0.79 -7.09 4.40
N PRO A 186 -0.95 -8.38 4.74
CA PRO A 186 -0.16 -8.99 5.79
C PRO A 186 1.30 -9.15 5.34
N MET A 187 2.22 -9.02 6.29
CA MET A 187 3.64 -9.26 6.06
C MET A 187 4.22 -10.02 7.23
N ILE A 188 4.59 -11.27 7.02
CA ILE A 188 5.19 -12.08 8.09
C ILE A 188 6.64 -12.37 7.78
N ARG A 189 7.50 -12.20 8.79
CA ARG A 189 8.95 -12.44 8.67
C ARG A 189 9.49 -13.15 9.90
N SER A 190 10.29 -14.20 9.68
CA SER A 190 11.02 -14.87 10.76
C SER A 190 12.16 -13.98 11.27
N VAL A 191 12.28 -13.80 12.58
CA VAL A 191 13.45 -13.19 13.22
C VAL A 191 14.47 -14.29 13.50
N LYS A 192 15.72 -14.07 13.07
CA LYS A 192 16.82 -15.01 13.29
C LYS A 192 17.81 -14.39 14.25
N SER A 193 18.43 -15.20 15.10
CA SER A 193 19.51 -14.70 15.93
C SER A 193 20.69 -14.24 15.08
N SER A 194 21.35 -13.16 15.52
CA SER A 194 22.62 -12.70 14.94
C SER A 194 23.77 -13.66 15.23
N LYS A 195 23.65 -14.50 16.26
CA LYS A 195 24.71 -15.40 16.74
C LYS A 195 24.64 -16.81 16.14
N ALA A 196 23.46 -17.26 15.73
CA ALA A 196 23.24 -18.59 15.19
C ALA A 196 22.12 -18.57 14.12
N PRO A 197 22.13 -19.49 13.14
CA PRO A 197 21.09 -19.57 12.10
C PRO A 197 19.79 -20.20 12.63
N VAL A 198 19.33 -19.75 13.80
CA VAL A 198 18.14 -20.24 14.51
C VAL A 198 17.08 -19.15 14.47
N VAL A 199 15.84 -19.54 14.18
CA VAL A 199 14.68 -18.65 14.28
C VAL A 199 14.35 -18.50 15.76
N ILE A 200 14.23 -17.26 16.21
CA ILE A 200 13.95 -16.93 17.62
C ILE A 200 12.55 -16.32 17.80
N GLY A 201 11.86 -16.06 16.70
CA GLY A 201 10.53 -15.47 16.70
C GLY A 201 10.09 -15.02 15.32
N TRP A 202 9.04 -14.21 15.28
CA TRP A 202 8.50 -13.67 14.04
C TRP A 202 7.92 -12.28 14.25
N VAL A 203 7.83 -11.54 13.14
CA VAL A 203 7.20 -10.22 13.05
C VAL A 203 6.03 -10.32 12.07
N TYR A 204 4.93 -9.64 12.41
CA TYR A 204 3.75 -9.42 11.59
C TYR A 204 3.47 -7.94 11.42
#